data_AF-A0A4P5TWE5-F1
#
_entry.id   AF-A0A4P5TWE5-F1
#
_cell.length_a   1.000
_cell.length_b   1.000
_cell.length_c   1.000
_cell.angle_alpha   90.00
_cell.angle_beta   90.00
_cell.angle_gamma   90.00
#
_symmetry.space_group_name_H-M   'P 1'
#
loop_
_entity.id
_entity.type
_entity.pdbx_description
1 polymer ?
#
loop_
_entity_poly.entity_id
_entity_poly.type
_entity_poly.pdbx_seq_one_letter_code
_entity_poly.pdbx_strand_id
1 'polypeptide(L)'
;MSEIDIIKNKFNAQNQWALVVGDLMLDRYLIGSVSRISPEAPVPVVRLKESFDRIGGSGNVAANLAQLGIKTILAGQIGHDVDGKKLLEILKKNRIGIDGIVKDKNPTTTKTRIIGEHQQMMRIDQEASADLIDAKPLITRISTLLNKKPSIVILSDYAKGVLSEALCQHVIKLAKLKKIPVLVDPKGINYNKYKNATAITPNKKEAIEACHIYVTKNTNFLTPLLKLKKSLNLQFIAMTKGEDGIDLVQGNTIKNMPAVNQQQVFDVSGAGDTVIATLAACMIAKMPIETCLNIANVAAGIVIGKLGTIPITLQDLIKTVSSQHSEQEKKINSLSELMEKVVIWKKQKKKIVFTNGCFDILHAGHVTYLEKAKKLGDVLILALNSDSSVTKLKGKSRPVIHQEDRARVLSALSSVDGIIIFSETTPLHLIKKIQPDILVKGSDYKKNQVVGHQELKKWHGRVELVSFVPGRSTSAIIKKIS
;
A
#
# COMPACT_ATOMS: atom_id res chain seq x y z
N MET A 1 -9.38 -17.77 3.56
CA MET A 1 -8.06 -17.23 3.92
C MET A 1 -8.14 -15.73 3.80
N SER A 2 -7.65 -14.99 4.79
CA SER A 2 -7.57 -13.53 4.69
C SER A 2 -6.55 -13.12 3.61
N GLU A 3 -6.62 -11.88 3.12
CA GLU A 3 -5.62 -11.32 2.20
C GLU A 3 -4.19 -11.45 2.79
N ILE A 4 -4.07 -11.26 4.10
CA ILE A 4 -2.81 -11.35 4.84
C ILE A 4 -2.28 -12.79 4.85
N ASP A 5 -3.15 -13.78 5.03
CA ASP A 5 -2.74 -15.20 4.99
C ASP A 5 -2.25 -15.59 3.60
N ILE A 6 -2.87 -15.05 2.55
CA ILE A 6 -2.44 -15.28 1.17
C ILE A 6 -1.08 -14.63 0.93
N ILE A 7 -0.89 -13.35 1.32
CA ILE A 7 0.39 -12.66 1.17
C ILE A 7 1.51 -13.41 1.90
N LYS A 8 1.29 -13.80 3.16
CA LYS A 8 2.28 -14.52 3.99
C LYS A 8 2.68 -15.87 3.41
N ASN A 9 1.70 -16.64 2.93
CA ASN A 9 1.91 -18.05 2.60
C ASN A 9 2.11 -18.31 1.09
N LYS A 10 1.62 -17.43 0.21
CA LYS A 10 1.61 -17.67 -1.24
C LYS A 10 2.66 -16.87 -1.99
N PHE A 11 3.17 -15.75 -1.49
CA PHE A 11 4.26 -15.04 -2.17
C PHE A 11 5.55 -15.88 -2.15
N ASN A 12 5.80 -16.61 -1.07
CA ASN A 12 6.95 -17.51 -0.95
C ASN A 12 6.66 -18.96 -1.38
N ALA A 13 5.63 -19.20 -2.20
CA ALA A 13 5.27 -20.56 -2.58
C ALA A 13 6.39 -21.23 -3.41
N GLN A 14 6.74 -22.46 -3.03
CA GLN A 14 7.71 -23.26 -3.77
C GLN A 14 7.27 -23.45 -5.23
N ASN A 15 8.21 -23.37 -6.16
CA ASN A 15 8.03 -23.51 -7.61
C ASN A 15 7.32 -22.36 -8.35
N GLN A 16 7.01 -21.25 -7.69
CA GLN A 16 6.53 -20.04 -8.35
C GLN A 16 7.68 -19.03 -8.54
N TRP A 17 7.77 -18.45 -9.74
CA TRP A 17 8.79 -17.44 -10.05
C TRP A 17 8.32 -16.51 -11.16
N ALA A 18 8.84 -15.29 -11.16
CA ALA A 18 8.55 -14.25 -12.14
C ALA A 18 9.75 -14.01 -13.07
N LEU A 19 9.47 -13.82 -14.36
CA LEU A 19 10.45 -13.36 -15.34
C LEU A 19 10.23 -11.87 -15.62
N VAL A 20 11.20 -11.03 -15.29
CA VAL A 20 11.19 -9.62 -15.68
C VAL A 20 12.07 -9.47 -16.90
N VAL A 21 11.55 -8.85 -17.96
CA VAL A 21 12.27 -8.56 -19.19
C VAL A 21 12.26 -7.05 -19.38
N GLY A 22 13.44 -6.44 -19.50
CA GLY A 22 13.46 -5.06 -19.96
C GLY A 22 14.81 -4.36 -19.97
N ASP A 23 14.73 -3.04 -19.99
CA ASP A 23 15.90 -2.17 -20.01
C ASP A 23 16.60 -2.21 -18.65
N LEU A 24 17.85 -2.67 -18.64
CA LEU A 24 18.70 -2.70 -17.45
C LEU A 24 19.47 -1.40 -17.35
N MET A 25 19.55 -0.82 -16.16
CA MET A 25 20.36 0.37 -15.95
C MET A 25 20.99 0.40 -14.55
N LEU A 26 22.16 1.04 -14.47
CA LEU A 26 22.86 1.34 -13.23
C LEU A 26 22.60 2.80 -12.85
N ASP A 27 21.96 3.05 -11.71
CA ASP A 27 21.81 4.39 -11.16
C ASP A 27 22.99 4.70 -10.24
N ARG A 28 23.86 5.62 -10.63
CA ARG A 28 25.05 6.04 -9.87
C ARG A 28 24.80 7.38 -9.20
N TYR A 29 25.19 7.50 -7.93
CA TYR A 29 25.07 8.73 -7.16
C TYR A 29 26.46 9.16 -6.70
N LEU A 30 26.84 10.39 -7.05
CA LEU A 30 28.08 11.04 -6.65
C LEU A 30 27.72 12.22 -5.75
N ILE A 31 27.96 12.08 -4.45
CA ILE A 31 27.60 13.08 -3.44
C ILE A 31 28.86 13.82 -3.01
N GLY A 32 28.84 15.14 -3.09
CA GLY A 32 29.97 15.98 -2.72
C GLY A 32 29.56 17.32 -2.11
N SER A 33 30.55 18.10 -1.71
CA SER A 33 30.37 19.50 -1.31
C SER A 33 30.84 20.44 -2.40
N VAL A 34 30.17 21.59 -2.50
CA VAL A 34 30.52 22.66 -3.45
C VAL A 34 31.00 23.85 -2.65
N SER A 35 32.31 24.13 -2.73
CA SER A 35 32.94 25.22 -1.96
C SER A 35 33.53 26.33 -2.83
N ARG A 36 33.67 26.10 -4.14
CA ARG A 36 34.27 27.06 -5.08
C ARG A 36 33.80 26.84 -6.51
N ILE A 37 33.97 27.88 -7.32
CA ILE A 37 33.86 27.83 -8.78
C ILE A 37 35.23 27.47 -9.37
N SER A 38 35.24 26.79 -10.51
CA SER A 38 36.48 26.43 -11.20
C SER A 38 37.20 27.69 -11.72
N PRO A 39 38.53 27.79 -11.60
CA PRO A 39 39.29 28.87 -12.24
C PRO A 39 39.38 28.71 -13.77
N GLU A 40 39.06 27.53 -14.31
CA GLU A 40 39.16 27.21 -15.75
C GLU A 40 37.87 27.55 -16.53
N ALA A 41 36.72 27.50 -15.85
CA ALA A 41 35.41 27.78 -16.43
C ALA A 41 34.42 28.18 -15.33
N PRO A 42 33.35 28.93 -15.63
CA PRO A 42 32.35 29.37 -14.64
C PRO A 42 31.40 28.23 -14.24
N VAL A 43 31.96 27.11 -13.77
CA VAL A 43 31.25 25.89 -13.37
C VAL A 43 31.61 25.52 -11.92
N PRO A 44 30.67 24.96 -11.14
CA PRO A 44 30.96 24.51 -9.78
C PRO A 44 31.96 23.35 -9.73
N VAL A 45 32.85 23.36 -8.74
CA VAL A 45 33.72 22.21 -8.45
C VAL A 45 33.12 21.37 -7.33
N VAL A 46 32.76 20.13 -7.65
CA VAL A 46 32.23 19.17 -6.67
C VAL A 46 33.38 18.36 -6.07
N ARG A 47 33.63 18.51 -4.77
CA ARG A 47 34.54 17.63 -4.03
C ARG A 47 33.76 16.39 -3.60
N LEU A 48 33.99 15.25 -4.26
CA LEU A 48 33.34 13.98 -3.97
C LEU A 48 33.61 13.55 -2.52
N LYS A 49 32.55 13.20 -1.79
CA LYS A 49 32.60 12.67 -0.42
C LYS A 49 32.19 11.20 -0.40
N GLU A 50 31.13 10.87 -1.13
CA GLU A 50 30.54 9.54 -1.16
C GLU A 50 30.09 9.20 -2.58
N SER A 51 30.20 7.92 -2.95
CA SER A 51 29.59 7.40 -4.17
C SER A 51 28.94 6.05 -3.90
N PHE A 52 27.73 5.86 -4.41
CA PHE A 52 27.05 4.56 -4.35
C PHE A 52 26.26 4.30 -5.62
N ASP A 53 26.05 3.00 -5.90
CA ASP A 53 25.33 2.53 -7.07
C ASP A 53 24.07 1.77 -6.64
N ARG A 54 23.01 1.93 -7.43
CA ARG A 54 21.71 1.27 -7.24
C ARG A 54 21.24 0.61 -8.53
N ILE A 55 20.35 -0.35 -8.36
CA ILE A 55 19.64 -0.97 -9.48
C ILE A 55 18.60 0.03 -10.00
N GLY A 56 18.62 0.30 -11.30
CA GLY A 56 17.59 1.09 -11.95
C GLY A 56 16.80 0.28 -12.99
N GLY A 57 15.80 0.93 -13.58
CA GLY A 57 15.03 0.37 -14.68
C GLY A 57 14.27 -0.90 -14.31
N SER A 58 14.23 -1.85 -15.24
CA SER A 58 13.58 -3.15 -15.04
C SER A 58 14.16 -3.94 -13.86
N GLY A 59 15.39 -3.62 -13.45
CA GLY A 59 15.99 -4.18 -12.25
C GLY A 59 15.31 -3.70 -10.96
N ASN A 60 14.74 -2.49 -10.91
CA ASN A 60 13.98 -2.01 -9.77
C ASN A 60 12.64 -2.77 -9.62
N VAL A 61 11.96 -3.09 -10.73
CA VAL A 61 10.80 -3.98 -10.75
C VAL A 61 11.16 -5.36 -10.20
N ALA A 62 12.31 -5.91 -10.63
CA ALA A 62 12.79 -7.19 -10.14
C ALA A 62 13.16 -7.16 -8.65
N ALA A 63 13.74 -6.06 -8.17
CA ALA A 63 14.05 -5.86 -6.76
C ALA A 63 12.79 -5.80 -5.89
N ASN A 64 11.73 -5.12 -6.34
CA ASN A 64 10.44 -5.10 -5.65
C ASN A 64 9.85 -6.52 -5.54
N LEU A 65 9.83 -7.30 -6.62
CA LEU A 65 9.36 -8.69 -6.58
C LEU A 65 10.18 -9.56 -5.62
N ALA A 66 11.50 -9.47 -5.67
CA ALA A 66 12.39 -10.24 -4.81
C ALA A 66 12.16 -9.91 -3.32
N GLN A 67 11.96 -8.64 -2.98
CA GLN A 67 11.72 -8.17 -1.61
C GLN A 67 10.29 -8.47 -1.11
N LEU A 68 9.35 -8.70 -2.02
CA LEU A 68 8.05 -9.29 -1.72
C LEU A 68 8.12 -10.81 -1.50
N GLY A 69 9.27 -11.45 -1.74
CA GLY A 69 9.47 -12.89 -1.55
C GLY A 69 9.27 -13.73 -2.81
N ILE A 70 8.97 -13.10 -3.96
CA ILE A 70 8.86 -13.83 -5.23
C ILE A 70 10.25 -14.18 -5.73
N LYS A 71 10.49 -15.45 -6.11
CA LYS A 71 11.70 -15.80 -6.85
C LYS A 71 11.68 -15.10 -8.21
N THR A 72 12.69 -14.29 -8.50
CA THR A 72 12.72 -13.46 -9.71
C THR A 72 13.95 -13.74 -10.55
N ILE A 73 13.75 -13.90 -11.86
CA ILE A 73 14.83 -13.90 -12.85
C ILE A 73 14.65 -12.66 -13.72
N LEU A 74 15.75 -11.93 -13.90
CA LEU A 74 15.81 -10.74 -14.73
C LEU A 74 16.49 -11.05 -16.06
N ALA A 75 15.89 -10.59 -17.15
CA ALA A 75 16.38 -10.71 -18.50
C ALA A 75 16.49 -9.34 -19.17
N GLY A 76 17.60 -9.11 -19.83
CA GLY A 76 17.93 -7.84 -20.48
C GLY A 76 19.36 -7.88 -21.00
N GLN A 77 19.87 -6.74 -21.41
CA GLN A 77 21.21 -6.61 -21.97
C GLN A 77 22.06 -5.67 -21.13
N ILE A 78 23.35 -6.00 -21.01
CA ILE A 78 24.39 -5.15 -20.40
C ILE A 78 25.62 -5.14 -21.29
N GLY A 79 26.47 -4.14 -21.14
CA GLY A 79 27.74 -4.06 -21.86
C GLY A 79 28.83 -4.98 -21.32
N HIS A 80 29.91 -5.10 -22.10
CA HIS A 80 31.18 -5.71 -21.67
C HIS A 80 32.05 -4.76 -20.84
N ASP A 81 31.46 -4.03 -19.90
CA ASP A 81 32.11 -2.96 -19.15
C ASP A 81 32.08 -3.16 -17.62
N VAL A 82 32.70 -2.23 -16.90
CA VAL A 82 32.78 -2.23 -15.43
C VAL A 82 31.40 -2.05 -14.81
N ASP A 83 30.57 -1.20 -15.40
CA ASP A 83 29.22 -0.91 -14.89
C ASP A 83 28.30 -2.12 -15.03
N GLY A 84 28.40 -2.88 -16.12
CA GLY A 84 27.70 -4.15 -16.31
C GLY A 84 28.10 -5.20 -15.29
N LYS A 85 29.41 -5.34 -15.00
CA LYS A 85 29.89 -6.23 -13.93
C LYS A 85 29.33 -5.82 -12.57
N LYS A 86 29.38 -4.52 -12.25
CA LYS A 86 28.89 -3.98 -10.97
C LYS A 86 27.38 -4.16 -10.82
N LEU A 87 26.61 -3.97 -11.89
CA LEU A 87 25.18 -4.22 -11.90
C LEU A 87 24.87 -5.70 -11.60
N LEU A 88 25.61 -6.65 -12.19
CA LEU A 88 25.44 -8.08 -11.89
C LEU A 88 25.71 -8.41 -10.41
N GLU A 89 26.72 -7.79 -9.80
CA GLU A 89 27.03 -7.98 -8.37
C GLU A 89 25.88 -7.47 -7.48
N ILE A 90 25.37 -6.27 -7.77
CA ILE A 90 24.26 -5.68 -7.01
C ILE A 90 22.98 -6.52 -7.17
N LEU A 91 22.69 -7.01 -8.37
CA LEU A 91 21.54 -7.90 -8.63
C LEU A 91 21.63 -9.20 -7.82
N LYS A 92 22.80 -9.86 -7.81
CA LYS A 92 23.03 -11.06 -7.00
C LYS A 92 22.87 -10.80 -5.50
N LYS A 93 23.41 -9.68 -5.01
CA LYS A 93 23.27 -9.26 -3.59
C LYS A 93 21.80 -9.10 -3.18
N ASN A 94 20.95 -8.65 -4.12
CA ASN A 94 19.51 -8.53 -3.94
C ASN A 94 18.73 -9.82 -4.24
N ARG A 95 19.41 -10.97 -4.38
CA ARG A 95 18.81 -12.30 -4.64
C ARG A 95 18.00 -12.37 -5.95
N ILE A 96 18.36 -11.55 -6.95
CA ILE A 96 17.74 -11.57 -8.27
C ILE A 96 18.55 -12.51 -9.17
N GLY A 97 17.87 -13.45 -9.83
CA GLY A 97 18.47 -14.36 -10.79
C GLY A 97 18.92 -13.63 -12.06
N ILE A 98 20.17 -13.80 -12.45
CA ILE A 98 20.78 -13.13 -13.61
C ILE A 98 20.86 -14.02 -14.86
N ASP A 99 20.24 -15.20 -14.83
CA ASP A 99 20.28 -16.18 -15.92
C ASP A 99 19.64 -15.66 -17.22
N GLY A 100 18.87 -14.58 -17.17
CA GLY A 100 18.27 -13.96 -18.35
C GLY A 100 19.15 -12.89 -19.00
N ILE A 101 20.26 -12.50 -18.37
CA ILE A 101 21.08 -11.39 -18.82
C ILE A 101 22.05 -11.87 -19.91
N VAL A 102 22.08 -11.13 -21.02
CA VAL A 102 23.05 -11.32 -22.10
C VAL A 102 23.99 -10.12 -22.14
N LYS A 103 25.23 -10.35 -22.59
CA LYS A 103 26.18 -9.28 -22.82
C LYS A 103 26.06 -8.81 -24.27
N ASP A 104 26.15 -7.50 -24.44
CA ASP A 104 26.10 -6.81 -25.72
C ASP A 104 27.36 -5.94 -25.89
N LYS A 105 27.69 -5.59 -27.14
CA LYS A 105 28.83 -4.74 -27.47
C LYS A 105 28.64 -3.28 -27.02
N ASN A 106 27.39 -2.84 -26.87
CA ASN A 106 27.02 -1.51 -26.44
C ASN A 106 27.31 -1.30 -24.94
N PRO A 107 27.55 -0.06 -24.49
CA PRO A 107 27.76 0.22 -23.07
C PRO A 107 26.51 -0.09 -22.23
N THR A 108 26.72 -0.51 -20.98
CA THR A 108 25.66 -0.64 -19.98
C THR A 108 25.02 0.72 -19.72
N THR A 109 23.70 0.81 -19.88
CA THR A 109 22.93 2.03 -19.57
C THR A 109 23.21 2.48 -18.14
N THR A 110 23.81 3.65 -17.98
CA THR A 110 24.21 4.17 -16.67
C THR A 110 23.76 5.61 -16.51
N LYS A 111 23.11 5.92 -15.39
CA LYS A 111 22.61 7.25 -15.05
C LYS A 111 23.34 7.77 -13.83
N THR A 112 24.34 8.61 -14.04
CA THR A 112 25.14 9.20 -12.97
C THR A 112 24.56 10.54 -12.55
N ARG A 113 24.12 10.66 -11.30
CA ARG A 113 23.61 11.89 -10.69
C ARG A 113 24.68 12.49 -9.79
N ILE A 114 25.04 13.74 -10.06
CA ILE A 114 25.99 14.52 -9.25
C ILE A 114 25.19 15.43 -8.33
N ILE A 115 25.38 15.27 -7.03
CA ILE A 115 24.63 15.98 -5.98
C ILE A 115 25.60 16.79 -5.13
N GLY A 116 25.34 18.09 -5.01
CA GLY A 116 26.10 19.03 -4.18
C GLY A 116 25.16 19.81 -3.27
N GLU A 117 25.53 19.99 -2.00
CA GLU A 117 24.73 20.73 -0.99
C GLU A 117 23.24 20.33 -0.98
N HIS A 118 22.96 19.02 -1.04
CA HIS A 118 21.61 18.42 -1.10
C HIS A 118 20.78 18.71 -2.36
N GLN A 119 21.36 19.32 -3.41
CA GLN A 119 20.71 19.55 -4.70
C GLN A 119 21.38 18.75 -5.81
N GLN A 120 20.57 18.18 -6.72
CA GLN A 120 21.11 17.55 -7.93
C GLN A 120 21.61 18.64 -8.89
N MET A 121 22.90 18.62 -9.20
CA MET A 121 23.56 19.62 -10.03
C MET A 121 23.63 19.21 -11.49
N MET A 122 23.87 17.93 -11.75
CA MET A 122 24.10 17.41 -13.10
C MET A 122 23.71 15.94 -13.18
N ARG A 123 23.34 15.51 -14.39
CA ARG A 123 23.15 14.09 -14.73
C ARG A 123 23.94 13.74 -15.98
N ILE A 124 24.69 12.65 -15.91
CA ILE A 124 25.42 12.06 -17.05
C ILE A 124 24.73 10.74 -17.38
N ASP A 125 24.16 10.66 -18.58
CA ASP A 125 23.55 9.45 -19.10
C ASP A 125 24.52 8.81 -20.11
N GLN A 126 24.92 7.58 -19.86
CA GLN A 126 25.71 6.75 -20.77
C GLN A 126 24.82 5.62 -21.27
N GLU A 127 24.43 5.66 -22.54
CA GLU A 127 23.52 4.68 -23.15
C GLU A 127 23.78 4.58 -24.65
N ALA A 128 23.42 3.44 -25.24
CA ALA A 128 23.45 3.27 -26.69
C ALA A 128 22.13 3.68 -27.33
N SER A 129 22.18 4.05 -28.62
CA SER A 129 20.99 4.24 -29.43
C SER A 129 20.22 2.92 -29.56
N ALA A 130 18.89 3.00 -29.44
CA ALA A 130 18.01 1.84 -29.49
C ALA A 130 18.20 0.97 -30.75
N ASP A 131 18.48 1.60 -31.89
CA ASP A 131 18.66 0.92 -33.18
C ASP A 131 19.93 0.06 -33.26
N LEU A 132 20.86 0.21 -32.31
CA LEU A 132 22.14 -0.51 -32.26
C LEU A 132 22.06 -1.80 -31.43
N ILE A 133 20.92 -2.08 -30.81
CA ILE A 133 20.72 -3.18 -29.87
C ILE A 133 20.26 -4.43 -30.63
N ASP A 134 21.07 -5.49 -30.63
CA ASP A 134 20.69 -6.77 -31.24
C ASP A 134 19.82 -7.59 -30.27
N ALA A 135 18.52 -7.69 -30.56
CA ALA A 135 17.59 -8.44 -29.72
C ALA A 135 17.76 -9.98 -29.82
N LYS A 136 18.45 -10.52 -30.85
CA LYS A 136 18.47 -11.98 -31.11
C LYS A 136 19.03 -12.82 -29.96
N PRO A 137 20.19 -12.50 -29.34
CA PRO A 137 20.72 -13.28 -28.22
C PRO A 137 19.76 -13.30 -27.03
N LEU A 138 19.11 -12.17 -26.76
CA LEU A 138 18.14 -12.04 -25.69
C LEU A 138 16.85 -12.82 -25.97
N ILE A 139 16.34 -12.79 -27.21
CA ILE A 139 15.19 -13.59 -27.65
C ILE A 139 15.44 -15.08 -27.39
N THR A 140 16.61 -15.59 -27.76
CA THR A 140 16.98 -17.00 -27.54
C THR A 140 17.00 -17.32 -26.04
N ARG A 141 17.66 -16.47 -25.24
CA ARG A 141 17.75 -16.66 -23.78
C ARG A 141 16.39 -16.66 -23.11
N ILE A 142 15.52 -15.70 -23.47
CA ILE A 142 14.16 -15.61 -22.92
C ILE A 142 13.32 -16.82 -23.33
N SER A 143 13.46 -17.31 -24.56
CA SER A 143 12.74 -18.50 -25.02
C SER A 143 13.08 -19.73 -24.16
N THR A 144 14.35 -19.92 -23.81
CA THR A 144 14.79 -20.96 -22.87
C THR A 144 14.18 -20.79 -21.48
N LEU A 145 14.11 -19.56 -20.97
CA LEU A 145 13.51 -19.28 -19.66
C LEU A 145 11.99 -19.49 -19.66
N LEU A 146 11.28 -19.11 -20.72
CA LEU A 146 9.85 -19.35 -20.88
C LEU A 146 9.51 -20.84 -20.94
N ASN A 147 10.43 -21.69 -21.42
CA ASN A 147 10.27 -23.15 -21.37
C ASN A 147 10.27 -23.70 -19.93
N LYS A 148 10.90 -23.00 -18.98
CA LYS A 148 10.83 -23.32 -17.55
C LYS A 148 9.53 -22.83 -16.87
N LYS A 149 8.56 -22.33 -17.66
CA LYS A 149 7.20 -21.93 -17.24
C LYS A 149 7.19 -20.98 -16.03
N PRO A 150 7.67 -19.73 -16.15
CA PRO A 150 7.45 -18.73 -15.12
C PRO A 150 5.94 -18.57 -14.85
N SER A 151 5.59 -18.20 -13.63
CA SER A 151 4.21 -17.95 -13.23
C SER A 151 3.65 -16.66 -13.85
N ILE A 152 4.53 -15.71 -14.16
CA ILE A 152 4.19 -14.44 -14.83
C ILE A 152 5.42 -13.87 -15.53
N VAL A 153 5.18 -13.10 -16.59
CA VAL A 153 6.20 -12.31 -17.29
C VAL A 153 5.85 -10.83 -17.14
N ILE A 154 6.86 -10.00 -16.88
CA ILE A 154 6.73 -8.55 -16.88
C ILE A 154 7.63 -7.99 -17.97
N LEU A 155 7.07 -7.19 -18.88
CA LEU A 155 7.80 -6.38 -19.85
C LEU A 155 7.91 -4.96 -19.29
N SER A 156 9.10 -4.50 -18.93
CA SER A 156 9.31 -3.19 -18.31
C SER A 156 10.10 -2.28 -19.24
N ASP A 157 9.37 -1.43 -19.97
CA ASP A 157 9.92 -0.57 -21.02
C ASP A 157 10.33 0.80 -20.48
N TYR A 158 11.60 1.18 -20.69
CA TYR A 158 12.11 2.52 -20.41
C TYR A 158 12.53 3.25 -21.69
N ALA A 159 12.11 2.72 -22.86
CA ALA A 159 12.46 3.20 -24.17
C ALA A 159 13.99 3.28 -24.39
N LYS A 160 14.75 2.30 -23.87
CA LYS A 160 16.21 2.18 -24.12
C LYS A 160 16.56 1.19 -25.21
N GLY A 161 15.55 0.61 -25.87
CA GLY A 161 15.69 -0.17 -27.10
C GLY A 161 15.70 -1.67 -26.90
N VAL A 162 15.83 -2.19 -25.67
CA VAL A 162 15.75 -3.64 -25.43
C VAL A 162 14.37 -4.15 -25.82
N LEU A 163 13.29 -3.44 -25.44
CA LEU A 163 11.91 -3.80 -25.77
C LEU A 163 11.50 -3.33 -27.18
N SER A 164 12.19 -3.86 -28.17
CA SER A 164 11.79 -3.74 -29.58
C SER A 164 10.46 -4.44 -29.86
N GLU A 165 9.80 -4.07 -30.96
CA GLU A 165 8.56 -4.73 -31.38
C GLU A 165 8.75 -6.23 -31.58
N ALA A 166 9.87 -6.63 -32.20
CA ALA A 166 10.21 -8.02 -32.43
C ALA A 166 10.33 -8.80 -31.12
N LEU A 167 11.05 -8.26 -30.12
CA LEU A 167 11.20 -8.91 -28.82
C LEU A 167 9.85 -9.02 -28.09
N CYS A 168 9.12 -7.91 -27.96
CA CYS A 168 7.84 -7.87 -27.26
C CYS A 168 6.83 -8.86 -27.86
N GLN A 169 6.67 -8.86 -29.18
CA GLN A 169 5.74 -9.77 -29.86
C GLN A 169 6.18 -11.23 -29.76
N HIS A 170 7.48 -11.52 -29.80
CA HIS A 170 7.99 -12.89 -29.58
C HIS A 170 7.64 -13.39 -28.18
N VAL A 171 7.94 -12.60 -27.15
CA VAL A 171 7.66 -12.95 -25.75
C VAL A 171 6.16 -13.12 -25.51
N ILE A 172 5.33 -12.17 -25.96
CA ILE A 172 3.88 -12.20 -25.77
C ILE A 172 3.26 -13.42 -26.45
N LYS A 173 3.64 -13.73 -27.70
CA LYS A 173 3.13 -14.90 -28.43
C LYS A 173 3.50 -16.20 -27.72
N LEU A 174 4.77 -16.37 -27.33
CA LEU A 174 5.24 -17.59 -26.68
C LEU A 174 4.63 -17.77 -25.28
N ALA A 175 4.51 -16.69 -24.50
CA ALA A 175 3.85 -16.71 -23.21
C ALA A 175 2.36 -17.08 -23.33
N LYS A 176 1.66 -16.50 -24.32
CA LYS A 176 0.24 -16.80 -24.59
C LYS A 176 0.01 -18.28 -24.94
N LEU A 177 0.85 -18.87 -25.78
CA LEU A 177 0.81 -20.30 -26.11
C LEU A 177 0.96 -21.18 -24.86
N LYS A 178 1.78 -20.74 -23.90
CA LYS A 178 2.02 -21.44 -22.64
C LYS A 178 1.05 -21.04 -21.52
N LYS A 179 0.06 -20.19 -21.79
CA LYS A 179 -0.91 -19.63 -20.82
C LYS A 179 -0.23 -18.89 -19.65
N ILE A 180 0.90 -18.24 -19.91
CA ILE A 180 1.61 -17.42 -18.93
C ILE A 180 1.12 -15.97 -19.07
N PRO A 181 0.63 -15.33 -17.99
CA PRO A 181 0.23 -13.94 -18.03
C PRO A 181 1.42 -13.01 -18.32
N VAL A 182 1.18 -11.97 -19.10
CA VAL A 182 2.19 -10.94 -19.46
C VAL A 182 1.67 -9.58 -19.05
N LEU A 183 2.35 -8.95 -18.09
CA LEU A 183 2.11 -7.56 -17.71
C LEU A 183 3.12 -6.66 -18.41
N VAL A 184 2.71 -5.46 -18.77
CA VAL A 184 3.59 -4.49 -19.42
C VAL A 184 3.54 -3.17 -18.66
N ASP A 185 4.71 -2.66 -18.30
CA ASP A 185 4.89 -1.26 -17.95
C ASP A 185 5.32 -0.50 -19.22
N PRO A 186 4.40 0.25 -19.85
CA PRO A 186 4.60 0.72 -21.20
C PRO A 186 5.36 2.05 -21.25
N LYS A 187 6.06 2.29 -22.36
CA LYS A 187 6.68 3.58 -22.68
C LYS A 187 6.41 4.01 -24.11
N GLY A 188 6.40 5.33 -24.31
CA GLY A 188 6.18 5.96 -25.60
C GLY A 188 4.71 6.07 -25.98
N ILE A 189 4.45 6.41 -27.25
CA ILE A 189 3.10 6.67 -27.76
C ILE A 189 2.47 5.48 -28.48
N ASN A 190 3.28 4.55 -29.00
CA ASN A 190 2.82 3.45 -29.82
C ASN A 190 2.85 2.13 -29.03
N TYR A 191 1.66 1.68 -28.60
CA TYR A 191 1.51 0.45 -27.83
C TYR A 191 1.21 -0.79 -28.67
N ASN A 192 1.24 -0.72 -30.01
CA ASN A 192 0.97 -1.87 -30.87
C ASN A 192 1.93 -3.03 -30.61
N LYS A 193 3.18 -2.75 -30.21
CA LYS A 193 4.15 -3.77 -29.80
C LYS A 193 3.71 -4.61 -28.60
N TYR A 194 2.71 -4.18 -27.84
CA TYR A 194 2.15 -4.87 -26.67
C TYR A 194 0.84 -5.62 -26.94
N LYS A 195 0.41 -5.70 -28.21
CA LYS A 195 -0.82 -6.39 -28.59
C LYS A 195 -0.82 -7.85 -28.10
N ASN A 196 -1.93 -8.28 -27.51
CA ASN A 196 -2.18 -9.57 -26.87
C ASN A 196 -1.49 -9.81 -25.51
N ALA A 197 -0.88 -8.80 -24.90
CA ALA A 197 -0.49 -8.89 -23.49
C ALA A 197 -1.72 -9.10 -22.59
N THR A 198 -1.51 -9.55 -21.35
CA THR A 198 -2.60 -9.70 -20.38
C THR A 198 -3.12 -8.33 -19.95
N ALA A 199 -2.20 -7.44 -19.59
CA ALA A 199 -2.52 -6.08 -19.17
C ALA A 199 -1.35 -5.12 -19.35
N ILE A 200 -1.66 -3.84 -19.34
CA ILE A 200 -0.69 -2.75 -19.31
C ILE A 200 -0.95 -1.83 -18.11
N THR A 201 0.11 -1.22 -17.58
CA THR A 201 0.05 -0.33 -16.39
C THR A 201 0.55 1.10 -16.66
N PRO A 202 0.00 1.84 -17.63
CA PRO A 202 0.46 3.19 -17.93
C PRO A 202 0.14 4.14 -16.78
N ASN A 203 0.98 5.16 -16.58
CA ASN A 203 0.55 6.30 -15.79
C ASN A 203 -0.45 7.18 -16.57
N LYS A 204 -1.12 8.12 -15.87
CA LYS A 204 -2.11 9.02 -16.48
C LYS A 204 -1.57 9.76 -17.71
N LYS A 205 -0.32 10.24 -17.67
CA LYS A 205 0.31 10.96 -18.77
C LYS A 205 0.55 10.04 -19.97
N GLU A 206 1.13 8.86 -19.73
CA GLU A 206 1.35 7.81 -20.72
C GLU A 206 0.04 7.34 -21.38
N ALA A 207 -1.03 7.20 -20.60
CA ALA A 207 -2.35 6.86 -21.12
C ALA A 207 -2.96 7.98 -21.98
N ILE A 208 -2.81 9.25 -21.59
CA ILE A 208 -3.25 10.41 -22.39
C ILE A 208 -2.52 10.43 -23.73
N GLU A 209 -1.20 10.28 -23.71
CA GLU A 209 -0.34 10.31 -24.88
C GLU A 209 -0.68 9.15 -25.84
N ALA A 210 -0.76 7.92 -25.34
CA ALA A 210 -1.04 6.74 -26.18
C ALA A 210 -2.47 6.69 -26.73
N CYS A 211 -3.43 7.31 -26.06
CA CYS A 211 -4.81 7.42 -26.54
C CYS A 211 -5.07 8.68 -27.38
N HIS A 212 -4.08 9.57 -27.54
CA HIS A 212 -4.23 10.89 -28.18
C HIS A 212 -5.40 11.71 -27.59
N ILE A 213 -5.52 11.75 -26.27
CA ILE A 213 -6.62 12.42 -25.57
C ILE A 213 -6.32 13.91 -25.42
N TYR A 214 -7.26 14.76 -25.86
CA TYR A 214 -7.24 16.19 -25.54
C TYR A 214 -7.86 16.41 -24.16
N VAL A 215 -7.06 16.88 -23.20
CA VAL A 215 -7.49 17.07 -21.81
C VAL A 215 -8.22 18.40 -21.63
N THR A 216 -9.42 18.32 -21.05
CA THR A 216 -10.34 19.39 -20.67
C THR A 216 -10.89 19.10 -19.26
N LYS A 217 -11.62 20.04 -18.67
CA LYS A 217 -12.15 19.89 -17.29
C LYS A 217 -13.11 18.70 -17.12
N ASN A 218 -13.76 18.25 -18.20
CA ASN A 218 -14.74 17.15 -18.23
C ASN A 218 -14.26 15.97 -19.10
N THR A 219 -12.95 15.75 -19.23
CA THR A 219 -12.43 14.66 -20.07
C THR A 219 -12.90 13.30 -19.59
N ASN A 220 -13.55 12.57 -20.48
CA ASN A 220 -13.94 11.19 -20.27
C ASN A 220 -12.81 10.25 -20.72
N PHE A 221 -12.15 9.60 -19.77
CA PHE A 221 -11.10 8.61 -20.02
C PHE A 221 -11.64 7.23 -20.41
N LEU A 222 -12.93 6.94 -20.19
CA LEU A 222 -13.53 5.62 -20.42
C LEU A 222 -13.47 5.21 -21.89
N THR A 223 -14.01 6.03 -22.80
CA THR A 223 -14.10 5.67 -24.22
C THR A 223 -12.72 5.46 -24.86
N PRO A 224 -11.72 6.35 -24.68
CA PRO A 224 -10.40 6.13 -25.24
C PRO A 224 -9.69 4.89 -24.66
N LEU A 225 -9.77 4.67 -23.34
CA LEU A 225 -9.12 3.52 -22.70
C LEU A 225 -9.78 2.19 -23.10
N LEU A 226 -11.11 2.15 -23.26
CA LEU A 226 -11.81 0.98 -23.79
C LEU A 226 -11.42 0.68 -25.24
N LYS A 227 -11.26 1.72 -26.07
CA LYS A 227 -10.78 1.58 -27.45
C LYS A 227 -9.37 1.02 -27.48
N LEU A 228 -8.47 1.54 -26.65
CA LEU A 228 -7.09 1.05 -26.52
C LEU A 228 -7.03 -0.40 -26.04
N LYS A 229 -7.80 -0.74 -24.98
CA LYS A 229 -7.91 -2.11 -24.47
C LYS A 229 -8.36 -3.08 -25.57
N LYS A 230 -9.36 -2.68 -26.37
CA LYS A 230 -9.89 -3.50 -27.47
C LYS A 230 -8.89 -3.64 -28.62
N SER A 231 -8.24 -2.54 -29.05
CA SER A 231 -7.28 -2.58 -30.17
C SER A 231 -6.06 -3.44 -29.86
N LEU A 232 -5.59 -3.40 -28.62
CA LEU A 232 -4.47 -4.20 -28.12
C LEU A 232 -4.88 -5.60 -27.67
N ASN A 233 -6.19 -5.92 -27.61
CA ASN A 233 -6.71 -7.20 -27.13
C ASN A 233 -6.23 -7.56 -25.71
N LEU A 234 -6.37 -6.61 -24.78
CA LEU A 234 -5.96 -6.75 -23.37
C LEU A 234 -7.13 -7.21 -22.49
N GLN A 235 -6.82 -7.93 -21.41
CA GLN A 235 -7.84 -8.31 -20.43
C GLN A 235 -8.25 -7.12 -19.55
N PHE A 236 -7.29 -6.30 -19.15
CA PHE A 236 -7.53 -5.06 -18.41
C PHE A 236 -6.40 -4.03 -18.61
N ILE A 237 -6.67 -2.78 -18.25
CA ILE A 237 -5.67 -1.71 -18.11
C ILE A 237 -5.72 -1.25 -16.65
N ALA A 238 -4.57 -1.06 -16.02
CA ALA A 238 -4.48 -0.46 -14.69
C ALA A 238 -3.74 0.88 -14.79
N MET A 239 -4.48 1.98 -14.88
CA MET A 239 -3.90 3.30 -15.06
C MET A 239 -3.56 3.92 -13.71
N THR A 240 -2.28 4.17 -13.44
CA THR A 240 -1.84 4.82 -12.19
C THR A 240 -1.98 6.34 -12.28
N LYS A 241 -2.55 6.97 -11.27
CA LYS A 241 -2.86 8.41 -11.23
C LYS A 241 -2.22 9.14 -10.04
N GLY A 242 -1.15 8.60 -9.46
CA GLY A 242 -0.49 9.22 -8.31
C GLY A 242 -1.43 9.32 -7.11
N GLU A 243 -1.67 10.53 -6.63
CA GLU A 243 -2.55 10.84 -5.48
C GLU A 243 -4.03 10.46 -5.70
N ASP A 244 -4.47 10.33 -6.95
CA ASP A 244 -5.84 9.89 -7.32
C ASP A 244 -5.98 8.35 -7.31
N GLY A 245 -4.90 7.61 -7.02
CA GLY A 245 -4.87 6.16 -6.94
C GLY A 245 -4.76 5.46 -8.30
N ILE A 246 -5.52 4.39 -8.51
CA ILE A 246 -5.45 3.53 -9.71
C ILE A 246 -6.85 3.37 -10.33
N ASP A 247 -6.95 3.53 -11.65
CA ASP A 247 -8.16 3.19 -12.40
C ASP A 247 -8.01 1.82 -13.08
N LEU A 248 -8.88 0.88 -12.72
CA LEU A 248 -9.02 -0.42 -13.38
C LEU A 248 -10.03 -0.31 -14.53
N VAL A 249 -9.55 -0.52 -15.76
CA VAL A 249 -10.39 -0.64 -16.95
C VAL A 249 -10.57 -2.12 -17.27
N GLN A 250 -11.72 -2.70 -16.93
CA GLN A 250 -12.03 -4.12 -17.16
C GLN A 250 -13.46 -4.27 -17.68
N GLY A 251 -13.68 -5.22 -18.60
CA GLY A 251 -14.96 -5.28 -19.31
C GLY A 251 -15.22 -3.97 -20.08
N ASN A 252 -16.37 -3.35 -19.80
CA ASN A 252 -16.82 -2.05 -20.33
C ASN A 252 -16.90 -0.96 -19.24
N THR A 253 -16.26 -1.13 -18.09
CA THR A 253 -16.31 -0.19 -16.96
C THR A 253 -14.91 0.29 -16.55
N ILE A 254 -14.87 1.45 -15.91
CA ILE A 254 -13.72 1.92 -15.13
C ILE A 254 -14.11 1.89 -13.66
N LYS A 255 -13.28 1.25 -12.84
CA LYS A 255 -13.39 1.28 -11.39
C LYS A 255 -12.20 2.04 -10.81
N ASN A 256 -12.47 3.09 -10.04
CA ASN A 256 -11.44 3.83 -9.33
C ASN A 256 -11.11 3.17 -7.99
N MET A 257 -9.81 3.06 -7.70
CA MET A 257 -9.24 2.64 -6.44
C MET A 257 -8.47 3.84 -5.87
N PRO A 258 -9.03 4.58 -4.90
CA PRO A 258 -8.42 5.82 -4.40
C PRO A 258 -7.10 5.53 -3.69
N ALA A 259 -6.11 6.41 -3.80
CA ALA A 259 -4.80 6.25 -3.16
C ALA A 259 -4.93 6.10 -1.64
N VAL A 260 -4.08 5.27 -1.04
CA VAL A 260 -4.05 5.13 0.42
C VAL A 260 -2.92 5.98 1.00
N ASN A 261 -3.27 6.88 1.92
CA ASN A 261 -2.41 7.88 2.58
C ASN A 261 -1.95 9.05 1.68
N GLN A 262 -2.75 10.13 1.65
CA GLN A 262 -2.46 11.37 0.90
C GLN A 262 -1.52 12.37 1.63
N GLN A 263 -1.10 12.09 2.87
CA GLN A 263 -0.53 13.13 3.75
C GLN A 263 1.02 13.16 3.85
N GLN A 264 1.75 12.23 3.23
CA GLN A 264 3.24 12.17 3.32
C GLN A 264 3.87 11.72 2.00
N VAL A 265 3.83 12.58 0.98
CA VAL A 265 4.53 12.34 -0.30
C VAL A 265 5.93 12.96 -0.24
N PHE A 266 6.98 12.13 -0.26
CA PHE A 266 8.37 12.58 -0.30
C PHE A 266 8.96 12.45 -1.71
N ASP A 267 8.81 11.30 -2.36
CA ASP A 267 9.35 11.03 -3.70
C ASP A 267 8.45 10.07 -4.46
N VAL A 268 8.02 10.43 -5.67
CA VAL A 268 7.14 9.59 -6.51
C VAL A 268 7.90 8.63 -7.42
N SER A 269 9.24 8.68 -7.40
CA SER A 269 10.10 7.88 -8.27
C SER A 269 10.02 6.39 -7.94
N GLY A 270 9.69 5.56 -8.95
CA GLY A 270 9.60 4.10 -8.80
C GLY A 270 8.28 3.58 -8.20
N ALA A 271 7.29 4.45 -7.99
CA ALA A 271 5.95 4.02 -7.55
C ALA A 271 5.27 3.09 -8.59
N GLY A 272 5.42 3.39 -9.89
CA GLY A 272 4.92 2.53 -10.98
C GLY A 272 5.52 1.13 -10.96
N ASP A 273 6.84 1.04 -10.80
CA ASP A 273 7.58 -0.23 -10.67
C ASP A 273 7.05 -1.07 -9.50
N THR A 274 6.74 -0.40 -8.39
CA THR A 274 6.16 -1.03 -7.20
C THR A 274 4.75 -1.55 -7.45
N VAL A 275 3.92 -0.79 -8.17
CA VAL A 275 2.56 -1.19 -8.56
C VAL A 275 2.59 -2.45 -9.40
N ILE A 276 3.36 -2.48 -10.50
CA ILE A 276 3.39 -3.64 -11.41
C ILE A 276 4.01 -4.86 -10.74
N ALA A 277 5.05 -4.69 -9.91
CA ALA A 277 5.66 -5.78 -9.13
C ALA A 277 4.66 -6.38 -8.12
N THR A 278 3.94 -5.53 -7.38
CA THR A 278 2.96 -6.00 -6.40
C THR A 278 1.75 -6.65 -7.06
N LEU A 279 1.26 -6.06 -8.17
CA LEU A 279 0.22 -6.65 -9.01
C LEU A 279 0.62 -8.07 -9.45
N ALA A 280 1.84 -8.23 -9.95
CA ALA A 280 2.36 -9.53 -10.37
C ALA A 280 2.42 -10.53 -9.21
N ALA A 281 2.91 -10.12 -8.03
CA ALA A 281 2.98 -10.98 -6.85
C ALA A 281 1.58 -11.48 -6.42
N CYS A 282 0.58 -10.59 -6.39
CA CYS A 282 -0.80 -10.96 -6.08
C CYS A 282 -1.43 -11.89 -7.14
N MET A 283 -1.10 -11.67 -8.42
CA MET A 283 -1.55 -12.55 -9.51
C MET A 283 -0.92 -13.95 -9.44
N ILE A 284 0.36 -14.06 -9.06
CA ILE A 284 1.02 -15.34 -8.79
C ILE A 284 0.31 -16.09 -7.65
N ALA A 285 -0.13 -15.35 -6.63
CA ALA A 285 -0.95 -15.86 -5.53
C ALA A 285 -2.42 -16.14 -5.90
N LYS A 286 -2.82 -15.91 -7.17
CA LYS A 286 -4.16 -16.15 -7.73
C LYS A 286 -5.28 -15.35 -7.03
N MET A 287 -4.98 -14.13 -6.62
CA MET A 287 -5.98 -13.23 -6.03
C MET A 287 -6.86 -12.58 -7.10
N PRO A 288 -8.09 -12.15 -6.77
CA PRO A 288 -8.92 -11.35 -7.67
C PRO A 288 -8.23 -10.05 -8.07
N ILE A 289 -8.40 -9.61 -9.33
CA ILE A 289 -7.64 -8.48 -9.87
C ILE A 289 -7.85 -7.17 -9.11
N GLU A 290 -9.08 -6.94 -8.63
CA GLU A 290 -9.38 -5.76 -7.82
C GLU A 290 -8.60 -5.76 -6.50
N THR A 291 -8.53 -6.92 -5.85
CA THR A 291 -7.71 -7.11 -4.65
C THR A 291 -6.23 -6.92 -4.96
N CYS A 292 -5.73 -7.45 -6.08
CA CYS A 292 -4.35 -7.25 -6.50
C CYS A 292 -3.99 -5.77 -6.61
N LEU A 293 -4.87 -4.97 -7.24
CA LEU A 293 -4.65 -3.55 -7.46
C LEU A 293 -4.84 -2.72 -6.19
N ASN A 294 -5.77 -3.09 -5.31
CA ASN A 294 -5.86 -2.47 -3.98
C ASN A 294 -4.55 -2.64 -3.20
N ILE A 295 -4.01 -3.86 -3.14
CA ILE A 295 -2.73 -4.13 -2.47
C ILE A 295 -1.57 -3.39 -3.16
N ALA A 296 -1.56 -3.32 -4.50
CA ALA A 296 -0.56 -2.57 -5.26
C ALA A 296 -0.63 -1.06 -4.97
N ASN A 297 -1.84 -0.52 -4.79
CA ASN A 297 -2.05 0.87 -4.41
C ASN A 297 -1.58 1.17 -2.97
N VAL A 298 -1.79 0.24 -2.04
CA VAL A 298 -1.18 0.31 -0.70
C VAL A 298 0.35 0.31 -0.79
N ALA A 299 0.91 -0.59 -1.60
CA ALA A 299 2.35 -0.70 -1.79
C ALA A 299 2.95 0.61 -2.35
N ALA A 300 2.28 1.21 -3.34
CA ALA A 300 2.66 2.52 -3.90
C ALA A 300 2.66 3.62 -2.83
N GLY A 301 1.61 3.70 -2.00
CA GLY A 301 1.54 4.68 -0.91
C GLY A 301 2.68 4.56 0.12
N ILE A 302 3.17 3.34 0.38
CA ILE A 302 4.31 3.11 1.28
C ILE A 302 5.62 3.64 0.69
N VAL A 303 5.88 3.35 -0.59
CA VAL A 303 7.17 3.72 -1.22
C VAL A 303 7.25 5.22 -1.52
N ILE A 304 6.12 5.88 -1.80
CA ILE A 304 6.07 7.33 -2.02
C ILE A 304 6.44 8.11 -0.74
N GLY A 305 6.28 7.47 0.43
CA GLY A 305 6.73 7.99 1.72
C GLY A 305 8.23 7.84 2.00
N LYS A 306 9.01 7.26 1.08
CA LYS A 306 10.45 7.01 1.22
C LYS A 306 11.25 7.82 0.20
N LEU A 307 12.49 8.19 0.53
CA LEU A 307 13.37 8.92 -0.38
C LEU A 307 14.07 7.97 -1.38
N GLY A 308 13.87 8.22 -2.68
CA GLY A 308 14.46 7.46 -3.78
C GLY A 308 13.75 6.15 -4.11
N THR A 309 14.26 5.44 -5.12
CA THR A 309 13.76 4.13 -5.59
C THR A 309 14.12 3.00 -4.62
N ILE A 310 13.44 2.96 -3.47
CA ILE A 310 13.59 1.90 -2.46
C ILE A 310 12.51 0.84 -2.71
N PRO A 311 12.90 -0.43 -2.96
CA PRO A 311 11.95 -1.51 -3.13
C PRO A 311 11.06 -1.72 -1.89
N ILE A 312 9.80 -2.07 -2.10
CA ILE A 312 8.90 -2.48 -1.01
C ILE A 312 9.32 -3.81 -0.42
N THR A 313 9.21 -3.97 0.90
CA THR A 313 9.44 -5.25 1.58
C THR A 313 8.12 -5.94 1.92
N LEU A 314 8.14 -7.28 1.95
CA LEU A 314 6.98 -8.08 2.40
C LEU A 314 6.50 -7.67 3.80
N GLN A 315 7.42 -7.31 4.71
CA GLN A 315 7.09 -6.88 6.06
C GLN A 315 6.36 -5.54 6.09
N ASP A 316 6.83 -4.55 5.31
CA ASP A 316 6.17 -3.25 5.19
C ASP A 316 4.76 -3.39 4.62
N LEU A 317 4.59 -4.24 3.60
CA LEU A 317 3.30 -4.51 3.00
C LEU A 317 2.35 -5.18 4.00
N ILE A 318 2.78 -6.25 4.67
CA ILE A 318 1.97 -6.95 5.69
C ILE A 318 1.57 -5.99 6.80
N LYS A 319 2.52 -5.21 7.35
CA LYS A 319 2.26 -4.26 8.42
C LYS A 319 1.18 -3.25 8.02
N THR A 320 1.24 -2.75 6.79
CA THR A 320 0.33 -1.71 6.30
C THR A 320 -1.05 -2.27 5.92
N VAL A 321 -1.12 -3.42 5.24
CA VAL A 321 -2.39 -4.11 4.95
C VAL A 321 -3.07 -4.53 6.27
N SER A 322 -2.29 -5.01 7.24
CA SER A 322 -2.76 -5.29 8.61
C SER A 322 -3.11 -4.03 9.41
N SER A 323 -2.75 -2.84 8.93
CA SER A 323 -3.12 -1.56 9.54
C SER A 323 -4.42 -0.99 8.95
N GLN A 324 -4.66 -1.18 7.64
CA GLN A 324 -5.85 -0.69 6.94
C GLN A 324 -7.13 -1.47 7.27
N HIS A 325 -7.05 -2.78 7.49
CA HIS A 325 -8.20 -3.56 8.00
C HIS A 325 -8.52 -3.24 9.47
N SER A 326 -7.68 -2.45 10.14
CA SER A 326 -7.52 -2.58 11.58
C SER A 326 -7.79 -1.33 12.40
N GLU A 327 -7.96 -0.13 11.85
CA GLU A 327 -8.30 1.01 12.71
C GLU A 327 -9.69 0.86 13.36
N GLN A 328 -10.60 0.13 12.71
CA GLN A 328 -11.93 -0.14 13.22
C GLN A 328 -11.98 -1.47 14.00
N GLU A 329 -11.42 -2.56 13.47
CA GLU A 329 -11.40 -3.85 14.19
C GLU A 329 -10.46 -3.86 15.40
N LYS A 330 -9.31 -3.15 15.37
CA LYS A 330 -8.45 -3.03 16.57
C LYS A 330 -9.13 -2.28 17.70
N LYS A 331 -10.21 -1.53 17.47
CA LYS A 331 -10.91 -0.90 18.58
C LYS A 331 -11.66 -1.93 19.40
N ILE A 332 -11.98 -3.12 18.91
CA ILE A 332 -12.59 -4.18 19.72
C ILE A 332 -11.46 -5.06 20.26
N ASN A 333 -11.35 -5.15 21.59
CA ASN A 333 -10.20 -5.80 22.23
C ASN A 333 -10.67 -6.85 23.24
N SER A 334 -9.92 -7.95 23.31
CA SER A 334 -9.86 -8.77 24.52
C SER A 334 -9.23 -7.98 25.67
N LEU A 335 -9.39 -8.47 26.90
CA LEU A 335 -8.82 -7.81 28.06
C LEU A 335 -7.29 -7.71 28.00
N SER A 336 -6.59 -8.74 27.52
CA SER A 336 -5.13 -8.73 27.36
C SER A 336 -4.67 -7.67 26.37
N GLU A 337 -5.28 -7.62 25.18
CA GLU A 337 -4.96 -6.64 24.13
C GLU A 337 -5.24 -5.21 24.59
N LEU A 338 -6.36 -4.99 25.30
CA LEU A 338 -6.68 -3.66 25.84
C LEU A 338 -5.64 -3.24 26.88
N MET A 339 -5.19 -4.14 27.74
CA MET A 339 -4.19 -3.82 28.75
C MET A 339 -2.83 -3.48 28.15
N GLU A 340 -2.42 -4.12 27.06
CA GLU A 340 -1.21 -3.74 26.32
C GLU A 340 -1.29 -2.28 25.83
N LYS A 341 -2.44 -1.89 25.27
CA LYS A 341 -2.68 -0.49 24.85
C LYS A 341 -2.68 0.48 26.02
N VAL A 342 -3.31 0.11 27.14
CA VAL A 342 -3.34 0.93 28.35
C VAL A 342 -1.93 1.19 28.88
N VAL A 343 -1.05 0.17 28.88
CA VAL A 343 0.36 0.32 29.28
C VAL A 343 1.07 1.33 28.37
N ILE A 344 0.87 1.23 27.06
CA ILE A 344 1.46 2.17 26.08
C ILE A 344 0.94 3.59 26.31
N TRP A 345 -0.37 3.78 26.46
CA TRP A 345 -1.00 5.09 26.68
C TRP A 345 -0.52 5.73 27.99
N LYS A 346 -0.39 4.94 29.06
CA LYS A 346 0.18 5.42 30.33
C LYS A 346 1.64 5.82 30.20
N LYS A 347 2.46 5.03 29.50
CA LYS A 347 3.86 5.38 29.20
C LYS A 347 3.97 6.69 28.39
N GLN A 348 2.99 6.95 27.53
CA GLN A 348 2.86 8.19 26.76
C GLN A 348 2.23 9.35 27.55
N LYS A 349 1.90 9.16 28.84
CA LYS A 349 1.23 10.14 29.70
C LYS A 349 -0.12 10.64 29.14
N LYS A 350 -0.82 9.81 28.37
CA LYS A 350 -2.16 10.12 27.85
C LYS A 350 -3.21 9.98 28.96
N LYS A 351 -4.16 10.92 29.02
CA LYS A 351 -5.33 10.85 29.90
C LYS A 351 -6.36 9.86 29.37
N ILE A 352 -6.65 8.84 30.16
CA ILE A 352 -7.56 7.75 29.82
C ILE A 352 -8.96 8.04 30.38
N VAL A 353 -9.91 8.20 29.46
CA VAL A 353 -11.34 8.32 29.74
C VAL A 353 -11.98 6.95 29.61
N PHE A 354 -12.86 6.59 30.55
CA PHE A 354 -13.61 5.34 30.53
C PHE A 354 -15.10 5.59 30.69
N THR A 355 -15.89 4.90 29.86
CA THR A 355 -17.36 4.89 29.93
C THR A 355 -17.87 3.48 29.70
N ASN A 356 -19.09 3.18 30.14
CA ASN A 356 -19.74 1.92 29.83
C ASN A 356 -21.25 2.08 29.59
N GLY A 357 -21.83 1.15 28.83
CA GLY A 357 -23.27 1.10 28.59
C GLY A 357 -23.70 0.01 27.62
N CYS A 358 -25.02 -0.10 27.41
CA CYS A 358 -25.62 -1.10 26.53
C CYS A 358 -25.57 -0.69 25.04
N PHE A 359 -25.74 0.58 24.69
CA PHE A 359 -25.72 1.08 23.30
C PHE A 359 -26.54 0.23 22.32
N ASP A 360 -27.75 -0.14 22.73
CA ASP A 360 -28.54 -1.17 22.07
C ASP A 360 -28.99 -0.75 20.67
N ILE A 361 -29.79 0.31 20.58
CA ILE A 361 -30.07 1.00 19.30
C ILE A 361 -29.39 2.36 19.39
N LEU A 362 -28.36 2.52 18.56
CA LEU A 362 -27.59 3.75 18.47
C LEU A 362 -28.42 4.88 17.86
N HIS A 363 -28.18 6.09 18.34
CA HIS A 363 -28.83 7.31 17.86
C HIS A 363 -27.91 8.50 18.15
N ALA A 364 -28.21 9.67 17.58
CA ALA A 364 -27.39 10.88 17.71
C ALA A 364 -27.01 11.21 19.17
N GLY A 365 -27.93 11.01 20.14
CA GLY A 365 -27.61 11.20 21.57
C GLY A 365 -26.43 10.36 22.08
N HIS A 366 -26.25 9.11 21.63
CA HIS A 366 -25.10 8.29 21.99
C HIS A 366 -23.82 8.81 21.34
N VAL A 367 -23.89 9.24 20.08
CA VAL A 367 -22.74 9.80 19.36
C VAL A 367 -22.26 11.08 20.07
N THR A 368 -23.16 12.02 20.33
CA THR A 368 -22.84 13.26 21.06
C THR A 368 -22.31 12.99 22.46
N TYR A 369 -22.84 11.99 23.17
CA TYR A 369 -22.34 11.58 24.47
C TYR A 369 -20.87 11.09 24.39
N LEU A 370 -20.55 10.21 23.45
CA LEU A 370 -19.20 9.66 23.27
C LEU A 370 -18.21 10.75 22.81
N GLU A 371 -18.64 11.66 21.93
CA GLU A 371 -17.83 12.82 21.53
C GLU A 371 -17.50 13.75 22.71
N LYS A 372 -18.49 14.04 23.56
CA LYS A 372 -18.26 14.82 24.79
C LYS A 372 -17.33 14.08 25.76
N ALA A 373 -17.50 12.77 25.91
CA ALA A 373 -16.63 11.95 26.75
C ALA A 373 -15.17 11.99 26.27
N LYS A 374 -14.95 11.79 24.97
CA LYS A 374 -13.61 11.84 24.35
C LYS A 374 -12.91 13.16 24.61
N LYS A 375 -13.61 14.30 24.54
CA LYS A 375 -13.03 15.64 24.78
C LYS A 375 -12.46 15.85 26.19
N LEU A 376 -12.78 14.99 27.15
CA LEU A 376 -12.28 15.11 28.53
C LEU A 376 -10.85 14.58 28.71
N GLY A 377 -10.33 13.82 27.74
CA GLY A 377 -8.98 13.26 27.78
C GLY A 377 -8.43 12.93 26.39
N ASP A 378 -7.37 12.14 26.34
CA ASP A 378 -6.66 11.83 25.10
C ASP A 378 -7.14 10.54 24.44
N VAL A 379 -7.65 9.59 25.23
CA VAL A 379 -8.18 8.30 24.76
C VAL A 379 -9.47 7.94 25.48
N LEU A 380 -10.45 7.39 24.76
CA LEU A 380 -11.73 6.91 25.27
C LEU A 380 -11.83 5.39 25.12
N ILE A 381 -11.95 4.72 26.27
CA ILE A 381 -12.27 3.30 26.38
C ILE A 381 -13.77 3.15 26.68
N LEU A 382 -14.46 2.37 25.87
CA LEU A 382 -15.87 2.02 26.00
C LEU A 382 -16.04 0.55 26.41
N ALA A 383 -16.51 0.32 27.63
CA ALA A 383 -16.99 -1.00 28.06
C ALA A 383 -18.43 -1.23 27.58
N LEU A 384 -18.61 -2.16 26.64
CA LEU A 384 -19.90 -2.52 26.07
C LEU A 384 -20.49 -3.72 26.82
N ASN A 385 -21.74 -3.60 27.30
CA ASN A 385 -22.42 -4.73 27.92
C ASN A 385 -22.68 -5.84 26.88
N SER A 386 -22.31 -7.08 27.23
CA SER A 386 -22.64 -8.29 26.45
C SER A 386 -24.14 -8.53 26.40
N ASP A 387 -24.60 -9.38 25.48
CA ASP A 387 -26.02 -9.68 25.34
C ASP A 387 -26.60 -10.26 26.63
N SER A 388 -25.88 -11.20 27.26
CA SER A 388 -26.26 -11.77 28.55
C SER A 388 -26.36 -10.73 29.67
N SER A 389 -25.49 -9.70 29.67
CA SER A 389 -25.51 -8.61 30.65
C SER A 389 -26.70 -7.69 30.41
N VAL A 390 -26.98 -7.34 29.15
CA VAL A 390 -28.14 -6.50 28.80
C VAL A 390 -29.46 -7.21 29.12
N THR A 391 -29.58 -8.50 28.83
CA THR A 391 -30.77 -9.31 29.16
C THR A 391 -31.03 -9.34 30.67
N LYS A 392 -29.98 -9.52 31.49
CA LYS A 392 -30.11 -9.47 32.97
C LYS A 392 -30.55 -8.10 33.47
N LEU A 393 -30.09 -7.01 32.84
CA LEU A 393 -30.38 -5.64 33.26
C LEU A 393 -31.73 -5.12 32.78
N LYS A 394 -32.19 -5.53 31.59
CA LYS A 394 -33.34 -4.94 30.89
C LYS A 394 -34.45 -5.93 30.52
N GLY A 395 -34.27 -7.21 30.80
CA GLY A 395 -35.24 -8.27 30.53
C GLY A 395 -35.01 -9.03 29.22
N LYS A 396 -35.79 -10.10 29.00
CA LYS A 396 -35.63 -11.05 27.87
C LYS A 396 -35.80 -10.45 26.48
N SER A 397 -36.52 -9.33 26.35
CA SER A 397 -36.72 -8.64 25.07
C SER A 397 -35.56 -7.74 24.66
N ARG A 398 -34.45 -7.73 25.43
CA ARG A 398 -33.27 -6.87 25.20
C ARG A 398 -31.99 -7.71 25.38
N PRO A 399 -30.95 -7.47 24.57
CA PRO A 399 -30.85 -6.44 23.55
C PRO A 399 -31.60 -6.77 22.25
N VAL A 400 -31.87 -5.74 21.44
CA VAL A 400 -32.44 -5.91 20.08
C VAL A 400 -31.33 -6.16 19.06
N ILE A 401 -30.18 -5.51 19.24
CA ILE A 401 -29.01 -5.68 18.38
C ILE A 401 -27.94 -6.51 19.11
N HIS A 402 -27.41 -7.54 18.46
CA HIS A 402 -26.37 -8.42 19.01
C HIS A 402 -25.10 -7.63 19.38
N GLN A 403 -24.37 -8.09 20.40
CA GLN A 403 -23.20 -7.37 20.93
C GLN A 403 -22.10 -7.10 19.90
N GLU A 404 -21.91 -8.01 18.95
CA GLU A 404 -20.88 -7.90 17.90
C GLU A 404 -21.21 -6.77 16.93
N ASP A 405 -22.46 -6.66 16.50
CA ASP A 405 -22.93 -5.58 15.63
C ASP A 405 -22.86 -4.23 16.34
N ARG A 406 -23.27 -4.18 17.61
CA ARG A 406 -23.14 -2.97 18.44
C ARG A 406 -21.69 -2.52 18.53
N ALA A 407 -20.77 -3.45 18.83
CA ALA A 407 -19.34 -3.17 18.90
C ALA A 407 -18.78 -2.69 17.55
N ARG A 408 -19.21 -3.31 16.43
CA ARG A 408 -18.79 -2.92 15.08
C ARG A 408 -19.21 -1.49 14.74
N VAL A 409 -20.46 -1.12 15.00
CA VAL A 409 -20.94 0.25 14.73
C VAL A 409 -20.23 1.26 15.63
N LEU A 410 -20.06 0.94 16.91
CA LEU A 410 -19.32 1.80 17.85
C LEU A 410 -17.85 1.98 17.46
N SER A 411 -17.21 0.95 16.90
CA SER A 411 -15.81 1.01 16.46
C SER A 411 -15.60 2.00 15.31
N ALA A 412 -16.64 2.25 14.51
CA ALA A 412 -16.59 3.23 13.42
C ALA A 412 -16.60 4.68 13.92
N LEU A 413 -16.96 4.92 15.19
CA LEU A 413 -16.95 6.26 15.76
C LEU A 413 -15.52 6.72 16.05
N SER A 414 -15.14 7.88 15.51
CA SER A 414 -13.83 8.50 15.73
C SER A 414 -13.58 8.87 17.20
N SER A 415 -14.64 9.04 17.98
CA SER A 415 -14.57 9.36 19.41
C SER A 415 -14.15 8.18 20.29
N VAL A 416 -14.17 6.93 19.79
CA VAL A 416 -13.85 5.73 20.57
C VAL A 416 -12.50 5.16 20.13
N ASP A 417 -11.58 4.94 21.08
CA ASP A 417 -10.22 4.42 20.81
C ASP A 417 -10.06 2.95 21.24
N GLY A 418 -10.90 2.48 22.16
CA GLY A 418 -10.94 1.09 22.61
C GLY A 418 -12.34 0.69 23.06
N ILE A 419 -12.73 -0.53 22.75
CA ILE A 419 -13.98 -1.19 23.09
C ILE A 419 -13.62 -2.54 23.72
N ILE A 420 -14.29 -2.86 24.81
CA ILE A 420 -14.22 -4.17 25.46
C ILE A 420 -15.63 -4.63 25.80
N ILE A 421 -15.97 -5.87 25.43
CA ILE A 421 -17.26 -6.47 25.77
C ILE A 421 -17.14 -7.14 27.13
N PHE A 422 -18.09 -6.91 28.03
CA PHE A 422 -18.08 -7.45 29.39
C PHE A 422 -19.45 -7.98 29.79
N SER A 423 -19.46 -9.03 30.63
CA SER A 423 -20.68 -9.77 30.99
C SER A 423 -21.11 -9.58 32.44
N GLU A 424 -20.26 -8.97 33.27
CA GLU A 424 -20.54 -8.66 34.66
C GLU A 424 -21.70 -7.64 34.79
N THR A 425 -22.34 -7.61 35.96
CA THR A 425 -23.42 -6.66 36.27
C THR A 425 -22.91 -5.23 36.39
N THR A 426 -21.63 -5.06 36.74
CA THR A 426 -20.98 -3.76 36.87
C THR A 426 -19.59 -3.78 36.24
N PRO A 427 -19.09 -2.65 35.70
CA PRO A 427 -17.77 -2.58 35.09
C PRO A 427 -16.61 -2.52 36.11
N LEU A 428 -16.87 -2.73 37.40
CA LEU A 428 -15.90 -2.43 38.47
C LEU A 428 -14.57 -3.18 38.32
N HIS A 429 -14.62 -4.44 37.87
CA HIS A 429 -13.44 -5.25 37.62
C HIS A 429 -12.56 -4.64 36.52
N LEU A 430 -13.16 -4.20 35.42
CA LEU A 430 -12.46 -3.52 34.33
C LEU A 430 -11.87 -2.19 34.79
N ILE A 431 -12.61 -1.41 35.58
CA ILE A 431 -12.14 -0.13 36.13
C ILE A 431 -10.90 -0.36 37.01
N LYS A 432 -10.91 -1.39 37.86
CA LYS A 432 -9.76 -1.76 38.72
C LYS A 432 -8.52 -2.18 37.93
N LYS A 433 -8.70 -2.87 36.80
CA LYS A 433 -7.59 -3.29 35.94
C LYS A 433 -7.03 -2.14 35.11
N ILE A 434 -7.90 -1.37 34.47
CA ILE A 434 -7.52 -0.28 33.57
C ILE A 434 -6.95 0.90 34.36
N GLN A 435 -7.53 1.19 35.53
CA GLN A 435 -7.28 2.39 36.34
C GLN A 435 -7.31 3.68 35.49
N PRO A 436 -8.50 4.08 34.98
CA PRO A 436 -8.66 5.27 34.15
C PRO A 436 -8.58 6.56 34.99
N ASP A 437 -8.20 7.66 34.34
CA ASP A 437 -8.12 8.99 34.98
C ASP A 437 -9.51 9.63 35.14
N ILE A 438 -10.42 9.35 34.20
CA ILE A 438 -11.75 9.96 34.15
C ILE A 438 -12.81 8.88 33.89
N LEU A 439 -13.81 8.80 34.76
CA LEU A 439 -15.03 8.04 34.51
C LEU A 439 -16.13 8.96 34.01
N VAL A 440 -16.73 8.61 32.87
CA VAL A 440 -17.83 9.37 32.29
C VAL A 440 -19.12 8.58 32.41
N LYS A 441 -20.17 9.24 32.91
CA LYS A 441 -21.54 8.73 32.91
C LYS A 441 -22.53 9.77 32.44
N GLY A 442 -23.69 9.30 32.01
CA GLY A 442 -24.83 10.16 31.73
C GLY A 442 -25.32 10.89 32.98
N SER A 443 -25.94 12.06 32.79
CA SER A 443 -26.47 12.92 33.86
C SER A 443 -27.55 12.29 34.74
N ASP A 444 -28.04 11.10 34.40
CA ASP A 444 -29.06 10.36 35.16
C ASP A 444 -28.51 9.79 36.50
N TYR A 445 -27.19 9.83 36.71
CA TYR A 445 -26.54 9.33 37.92
C TYR A 445 -26.04 10.48 38.80
N LYS A 446 -26.13 10.34 40.13
CA LYS A 446 -25.36 11.19 41.06
C LYS A 446 -23.90 10.74 41.08
N LYS A 447 -22.94 11.68 41.22
CA LYS A 447 -21.49 11.38 41.18
C LYS A 447 -21.07 10.26 42.14
N ASN A 448 -21.68 10.21 43.33
CA ASN A 448 -21.42 9.19 44.35
C ASN A 448 -22.04 7.81 44.06
N GLN A 449 -22.94 7.71 43.09
CA GLN A 449 -23.58 6.45 42.67
C GLN A 449 -22.87 5.82 41.45
N VAL A 450 -21.87 6.49 40.88
CA VAL A 450 -21.12 5.96 39.75
C VAL A 450 -20.19 4.85 40.24
N VAL A 451 -20.39 3.63 39.72
CA VAL A 451 -19.51 2.48 39.97
C VAL A 451 -18.07 2.86 39.62
N GLY A 452 -17.14 2.66 40.57
CA GLY A 452 -15.73 3.03 40.42
C GLY A 452 -15.36 4.39 41.00
N HIS A 453 -16.31 5.16 41.53
CA HIS A 453 -16.04 6.49 42.11
C HIS A 453 -15.03 6.45 43.28
N GLN A 454 -15.17 5.46 44.17
CA GLN A 454 -14.29 5.32 45.34
C GLN A 454 -12.86 4.96 44.92
N GLU A 455 -12.71 4.09 43.93
CA GLU A 455 -11.43 3.70 43.35
C GLU A 455 -10.74 4.88 42.69
N LEU A 456 -11.45 5.66 41.86
CA LEU A 456 -10.87 6.84 41.21
C LEU A 456 -10.36 7.87 42.20
N LYS A 457 -11.07 8.08 43.31
CA LYS A 457 -10.63 9.02 44.36
C LYS A 457 -9.27 8.63 44.94
N LYS A 458 -8.96 7.32 45.03
CA LYS A 458 -7.65 6.82 45.49
C LYS A 458 -6.54 7.03 44.46
N TRP A 459 -6.88 7.16 43.18
CA TRP A 459 -5.92 7.36 42.08
C TRP A 459 -5.85 8.81 41.61
N HIS A 460 -6.43 9.75 42.36
CA HIS A 460 -6.57 11.16 41.97
C HIS A 460 -7.31 11.39 40.63
N GLY A 461 -8.15 10.43 40.22
CA GLY A 461 -9.04 10.55 39.08
C GLY A 461 -10.35 11.29 39.43
N ARG A 462 -11.18 11.56 38.43
CA ARG A 462 -12.48 12.22 38.64
C ARG A 462 -13.64 11.58 37.85
N VAL A 463 -14.85 11.77 38.39
CA VAL A 463 -16.10 11.37 37.73
C VAL A 463 -16.74 12.59 37.06
N GLU A 464 -17.02 12.48 35.77
CA GLU A 464 -17.70 13.49 34.98
C GLU A 464 -19.08 13.01 34.54
N LEU A 465 -20.07 13.90 34.69
CA LEU A 465 -21.44 13.64 34.27
C LEU A 465 -21.74 14.47 33.03
N VAL A 466 -22.13 13.80 31.95
CA VAL A 466 -22.42 14.44 30.66
C VAL A 466 -23.93 14.49 30.46
N SER A 467 -24.45 15.69 30.17
CA SER A 467 -25.85 15.89 29.86
C SER A 467 -26.25 15.21 28.54
N PHE A 468 -27.33 14.43 28.60
CA PHE A 468 -27.94 13.82 27.42
C PHE A 468 -28.66 14.86 26.56
N VAL A 469 -28.78 14.55 25.27
CA VAL A 469 -29.59 15.36 24.34
C VAL A 469 -31.08 15.06 24.62
N PRO A 470 -31.91 16.07 24.95
CA PRO A 470 -33.34 15.86 25.23
C PRO A 470 -34.08 15.17 24.08
N GLY A 471 -35.06 14.31 24.40
CA GLY A 471 -35.99 13.73 23.43
C GLY A 471 -35.49 12.51 22.63
N ARG A 472 -34.30 11.97 22.92
CA ARG A 472 -33.77 10.77 22.23
C ARG A 472 -33.32 9.69 23.22
N SER A 473 -34.13 8.65 23.40
CA SER A 473 -33.77 7.43 24.13
C SER A 473 -34.15 6.19 23.32
N THR A 474 -33.34 5.13 23.41
CA THR A 474 -33.64 3.86 22.74
C THR A 474 -35.03 3.32 23.10
N SER A 475 -35.45 3.43 24.35
CA SER A 475 -36.78 2.97 24.79
C SER A 475 -37.91 3.78 24.13
N ALA A 476 -37.73 5.09 23.93
CA ALA A 476 -38.73 5.92 23.25
C ALA A 476 -38.80 5.63 21.74
N ILE A 477 -37.67 5.25 21.11
CA ILE A 477 -37.65 4.82 19.70
C ILE A 477 -38.42 3.51 19.54
N ILE A 478 -38.20 2.54 20.43
CA ILE A 478 -38.91 1.24 20.37
C ILE A 478 -40.41 1.43 20.57
N LYS A 479 -40.81 2.24 21.56
CA LYS A 479 -42.23 2.56 21.82
C LYS A 479 -42.92 3.30 20.65
N LYS A 480 -42.18 3.85 19.69
CA LYS A 480 -42.74 4.44 18.46
C LYS A 480 -42.88 3.42 17.31
N ILE A 481 -42.17 2.29 17.39
CA ILE A 481 -42.11 1.25 16.34
C ILE A 481 -42.98 0.03 16.73
N SER A 482 -43.27 -0.12 18.02
CA SER A 482 -44.27 -1.05 18.57
C SER A 482 -45.57 -0.31 18.84
#